data_AF-A0A7S0AME6-F1
#
_entry.id   AF-A0A7S0AME6-F1
#
_cell.length_a   1.000
_cell.length_b   1.000
_cell.length_c   1.000
_cell.angle_alpha   90.00
_cell.angle_beta   90.00
_cell.angle_gamma   90.00
#
_symmetry.space_group_name_H-M   'P 1'
#
loop_
_entity.id
_entity.type
_entity.pdbx_description
1 polymer ?
#
loop_
_entity_poly.entity_id
_entity_poly.type
_entity_poly.pdbx_seq_one_letter_code
_entity_poly.pdbx_strand_id
1 'polypeptide(L)'
;PECRGAGGSCSRGGGGSSGGSVHEAGAATAAAAIAAAAGRLAWVRDASRWSALAEHPLCQELLSALNAHGLLSDQAHLVLSYSGGVDSTAHLLLLLAALRYSTKFGGARKGPRLSCLHLSYPNREEEEVQGEVRWVTWVCQTLGVDLFGYTVRLTRPHGEEEGAGGLTREEYERHTKEIRFRMYRCLLQGAPAGAATAVVLGHHQDDVDENRLDHLQKGHILGDVEGMRQWREIHGGHLLRP
;
A
#
# COMPACT_ATOMS: atom_id res chain seq x y z
N PRO A 1 -15.63 8.92 -15.34
CA PRO A 1 -16.99 8.95 -14.75
C PRO A 1 -17.03 9.98 -13.63
N GLU A 2 -17.80 11.06 -13.84
CA GLU A 2 -17.92 12.21 -12.94
C GLU A 2 -18.71 11.84 -11.67
N CYS A 3 -18.22 12.29 -10.51
CA CYS A 3 -18.96 12.24 -9.25
C CYS A 3 -19.96 13.39 -9.19
N ARG A 4 -21.25 13.08 -9.28
CA ARG A 4 -22.33 14.01 -8.91
C ARG A 4 -23.03 13.51 -7.66
N GLY A 5 -23.12 14.39 -6.68
CA GLY A 5 -23.92 14.20 -5.47
C GLY A 5 -25.41 14.26 -5.79
N ALA A 6 -26.17 13.49 -5.01
CA ALA A 6 -27.62 13.63 -4.91
C ALA A 6 -27.99 13.51 -3.43
N GLY A 7 -28.51 14.61 -2.88
CA GLY A 7 -29.28 14.59 -1.65
C GLY A 7 -30.61 13.90 -1.88
N GLY A 8 -31.12 13.22 -0.85
CA GLY A 8 -32.40 12.54 -0.86
C GLY A 8 -32.93 12.39 0.56
N SER A 9 -34.17 12.80 0.76
CA SER A 9 -34.83 13.15 2.01
C SER A 9 -35.14 11.99 2.96
N CYS A 10 -35.18 12.34 4.25
CA CYS A 10 -35.80 11.62 5.35
C CYS A 10 -37.29 11.29 5.10
N SER A 11 -37.70 10.06 5.39
CA SER A 11 -39.09 9.72 5.68
C SER A 11 -39.17 8.73 6.85
N ARG A 12 -39.95 9.11 7.87
CA ARG A 12 -40.30 8.32 9.06
C ARG A 12 -41.15 7.11 8.67
N GLY A 13 -40.79 5.94 9.19
CA GLY A 13 -41.64 4.76 9.25
C GLY A 13 -41.39 4.03 10.56
N GLY A 14 -42.35 4.12 11.48
CA GLY A 14 -42.34 3.38 12.75
C GLY A 14 -42.75 1.92 12.54
N GLY A 15 -42.06 1.02 13.22
CA GLY A 15 -42.39 -0.40 13.31
C GLY A 15 -41.39 -1.07 14.23
N GLY A 16 -41.75 -1.27 15.50
CA GLY A 16 -40.92 -1.97 16.46
C GLY A 16 -40.92 -3.48 16.22
N SER A 17 -39.78 -4.13 16.46
CA SER A 17 -39.66 -5.46 17.06
C SER A 17 -38.17 -5.85 17.18
N SER A 18 -37.72 -6.01 18.42
CA SER A 18 -36.68 -6.94 18.89
C SER A 18 -35.58 -7.39 17.90
N GLY A 19 -34.40 -6.77 18.01
CA GLY A 19 -33.17 -7.20 17.33
C GLY A 19 -31.92 -6.75 18.09
N GLY A 20 -31.93 -6.88 19.42
CA GLY A 20 -30.76 -6.61 20.24
C GLY A 20 -29.77 -7.78 20.19
N SER A 21 -28.49 -7.45 20.01
CA SER A 21 -27.28 -8.12 20.58
C SER A 21 -26.20 -8.61 19.63
N VAL A 22 -26.42 -8.75 18.32
CA VAL A 22 -25.35 -9.28 17.44
C VAL A 22 -24.42 -8.18 16.90
N HIS A 23 -24.94 -6.98 16.62
CA HIS A 23 -24.15 -5.87 16.08
C HIS A 23 -23.29 -5.13 17.12
N GLU A 24 -23.71 -5.09 18.40
CA GLU A 24 -22.93 -4.44 19.46
C GLU A 24 -21.71 -5.27 19.89
N ALA A 25 -21.83 -6.60 19.86
CA ALA A 25 -20.74 -7.51 20.23
C ALA A 25 -19.55 -7.43 19.24
N GLY A 26 -19.82 -7.29 17.94
CA GLY A 26 -18.80 -7.11 16.90
C GLY A 26 -18.11 -5.75 16.94
N ALA A 27 -18.83 -4.69 17.28
CA ALA A 27 -18.26 -3.35 17.42
C ALA A 27 -17.37 -3.22 18.68
N ALA A 28 -17.79 -3.82 19.79
CA ALA A 28 -17.03 -3.81 21.05
C ALA A 28 -15.71 -4.61 20.94
N THR A 29 -15.72 -5.74 20.22
CA THR A 29 -14.51 -6.55 19.98
C THR A 29 -13.53 -5.87 19.04
N ALA A 30 -14.01 -5.20 17.98
CA ALA A 30 -13.17 -4.38 17.11
C ALA A 30 -12.54 -3.19 17.85
N ALA A 31 -13.32 -2.49 18.69
CA ALA A 31 -12.81 -1.39 19.52
C ALA A 31 -11.77 -1.86 20.55
N ALA A 32 -11.95 -3.03 21.17
CA ALA A 32 -10.98 -3.62 22.07
C ALA A 32 -9.69 -4.03 21.36
N ALA A 33 -9.78 -4.58 20.14
CA ALA A 33 -8.62 -4.92 19.32
C ALA A 33 -7.84 -3.66 18.90
N ILE A 34 -8.53 -2.58 18.53
CA ILE A 34 -7.94 -1.28 18.21
C ILE A 34 -7.29 -0.64 19.46
N ALA A 35 -7.93 -0.73 20.63
CA ALA A 35 -7.35 -0.25 21.89
C ALA A 35 -6.10 -1.05 22.31
N ALA A 36 -6.14 -2.38 22.16
CA ALA A 36 -4.98 -3.24 22.37
C ALA A 36 -3.88 -3.01 21.32
N ALA A 37 -4.22 -2.54 20.12
CA ALA A 37 -3.26 -2.12 19.10
C ALA A 37 -2.69 -0.71 19.40
N ALA A 38 -3.48 0.20 19.97
CA ALA A 38 -3.05 1.54 20.36
C ALA A 38 -1.90 1.52 21.38
N GLY A 39 -1.91 0.57 22.32
CA GLY A 39 -0.77 0.33 23.21
C GLY A 39 0.50 -0.13 22.49
N ARG A 40 0.37 -0.87 21.38
CA ARG A 40 1.51 -1.42 20.61
C ARG A 40 2.22 -0.38 19.76
N LEU A 41 1.58 0.74 19.45
CA LEU A 41 2.18 1.87 18.73
C LEU A 41 2.39 3.11 19.61
N ALA A 42 2.32 2.99 20.95
CA ALA A 42 2.63 4.11 21.84
C ALA A 42 4.01 4.72 21.56
N TRP A 43 4.93 3.89 21.10
CA TRP A 43 6.28 4.26 20.68
C TRP A 43 6.33 5.20 19.45
N VAL A 44 5.28 5.29 18.64
CA VAL A 44 5.21 6.21 17.49
C VAL A 44 5.35 7.67 17.92
N ARG A 45 5.06 8.00 19.18
CA ARG A 45 5.24 9.35 19.74
C ARG A 45 6.66 9.60 20.27
N ASP A 46 7.49 8.56 20.35
CA ASP A 46 8.85 8.63 20.86
C ASP A 46 9.82 8.98 19.72
N ALA A 47 10.22 10.25 19.67
CA ALA A 47 11.15 10.77 18.68
C ALA A 47 12.50 10.02 18.67
N SER A 48 12.96 9.50 19.82
CA SER A 48 14.25 8.80 19.91
C SER A 48 14.27 7.51 19.09
N ARG A 49 13.14 6.79 19.05
CA ARG A 49 13.00 5.56 18.26
C ARG A 49 12.98 5.85 16.76
N TRP A 50 12.35 6.95 16.36
CA TRP A 50 12.37 7.37 14.97
C TRP A 50 13.76 7.80 14.52
N SER A 51 14.50 8.53 15.36
CA SER A 51 15.91 8.85 15.08
C SER A 51 16.76 7.59 14.95
N ALA A 52 16.61 6.62 15.86
CA ALA A 52 17.31 5.35 15.78
C ALA A 52 16.97 4.56 14.50
N LEU A 53 15.69 4.57 14.09
CA LEU A 53 15.28 3.96 12.82
C LEU A 53 15.85 4.71 11.61
N ALA A 54 15.93 6.04 11.68
CA ALA A 54 16.49 6.87 10.63
C ALA A 54 17.99 6.58 10.42
N GLU A 55 18.71 6.28 11.49
CA GLU A 55 20.14 5.91 11.48
C GLU A 55 20.40 4.46 11.05
N HIS A 56 19.36 3.61 11.00
CA HIS A 56 19.48 2.21 10.64
C HIS A 56 20.03 2.03 9.20
N PRO A 57 20.91 1.04 8.93
CA PRO A 57 21.50 0.83 7.60
C PRO A 57 20.47 0.71 6.46
N LEU A 58 19.39 -0.04 6.67
CA LEU A 58 18.30 -0.15 5.68
C LEU A 58 17.62 1.19 5.38
N CYS A 59 17.48 2.06 6.38
CA CYS A 59 16.93 3.41 6.17
C CYS A 59 17.91 4.28 5.37
N GLN A 60 19.22 4.12 5.59
CA GLN A 60 20.25 4.83 4.84
C GLN A 60 20.33 4.36 3.38
N GLU A 61 20.14 3.06 3.13
CA GLU A 61 20.05 2.50 1.77
C GLU A 61 18.82 3.01 1.03
N LEU A 62 17.65 2.92 1.65
CA LEU A 62 16.40 3.50 1.15
C LEU A 62 16.58 4.97 0.78
N LEU A 63 17.19 5.74 1.68
CA LEU A 63 17.42 7.16 1.49
C LEU A 63 18.37 7.45 0.32
N SER A 64 19.42 6.65 0.17
CA SER A 64 20.34 6.73 -0.98
C SER A 64 19.60 6.47 -2.29
N ALA A 65 18.75 5.44 -2.32
CA ALA A 65 17.95 5.09 -3.50
C ALA A 65 16.96 6.22 -3.87
N LEU A 66 16.28 6.82 -2.88
CA LEU A 66 15.39 7.97 -3.11
C LEU A 66 16.17 9.19 -3.64
N ASN A 67 17.34 9.47 -3.06
CA ASN A 67 18.15 10.61 -3.47
C ASN A 67 18.67 10.47 -4.91
N ALA A 68 19.09 9.26 -5.29
CA ALA A 68 19.59 8.97 -6.64
C ALA A 68 18.57 9.31 -7.76
N HIS A 69 17.28 9.34 -7.42
CA HIS A 69 16.19 9.64 -8.33
C HIS A 69 15.49 10.98 -8.06
N GLY A 70 16.07 11.85 -7.22
CA GLY A 70 15.50 13.17 -6.92
C GLY A 70 14.19 13.14 -6.14
N LEU A 71 13.88 12.03 -5.45
CA LEU A 71 12.61 11.78 -4.77
C LEU A 71 12.54 12.35 -3.35
N LEU A 72 13.53 13.15 -2.96
CA LEU A 72 13.59 13.81 -1.64
C LEU A 72 13.15 15.29 -1.68
N SER A 73 12.77 15.78 -2.86
CA SER A 73 12.27 17.15 -3.04
C SER A 73 10.88 17.34 -2.43
N ASP A 74 10.57 18.56 -1.98
CA ASP A 74 9.24 18.92 -1.46
C ASP A 74 8.13 18.89 -2.52
N GLN A 75 8.52 18.97 -3.80
CA GLN A 75 7.62 18.81 -4.94
C GLN A 75 7.39 17.34 -5.31
N ALA A 76 8.20 16.41 -4.79
CA ALA A 76 8.10 15.01 -5.17
C ALA A 76 6.92 14.32 -4.48
N HIS A 77 6.39 13.29 -5.15
CA HIS A 77 5.26 12.50 -4.64
C HIS A 77 5.57 11.00 -4.74
N LEU A 78 5.57 10.37 -3.57
CA LEU A 78 5.76 8.94 -3.39
C LEU A 78 4.42 8.25 -3.10
N VAL A 79 4.18 7.14 -3.79
CA VAL A 79 3.07 6.23 -3.51
C VAL A 79 3.64 4.89 -3.06
N LEU A 80 3.48 4.55 -1.79
CA LEU A 80 3.82 3.21 -1.29
C LEU A 80 2.70 2.23 -1.66
N SER A 81 3.05 1.14 -2.34
CA SER A 81 2.14 -0.02 -2.46
C SER A 81 2.07 -0.74 -1.12
N TYR A 82 0.99 -0.50 -0.37
CA TYR A 82 0.85 -0.92 1.01
C TYR A 82 -0.15 -2.09 1.14
N SER A 83 0.36 -3.29 1.40
CA SER A 83 -0.47 -4.48 1.62
C SER A 83 -0.96 -4.59 3.07
N GLY A 84 -0.26 -3.97 4.04
CA GLY A 84 -0.54 -4.18 5.46
C GLY A 84 0.22 -5.35 6.08
N GLY A 85 0.93 -6.14 5.26
CA GLY A 85 1.87 -7.15 5.70
C GLY A 85 3.12 -6.55 6.37
N VAL A 86 3.96 -7.42 6.92
CA VAL A 86 5.17 -7.04 7.67
C VAL A 86 6.14 -6.22 6.82
N ASP A 87 6.42 -6.63 5.58
CA ASP A 87 7.41 -5.97 4.73
C ASP A 87 6.95 -4.58 4.32
N SER A 88 5.71 -4.46 3.84
CA SER A 88 5.14 -3.17 3.48
C SER A 88 5.00 -2.21 4.68
N THR A 89 4.80 -2.75 5.89
CA THR A 89 4.74 -1.96 7.12
C THR A 89 6.12 -1.52 7.57
N ALA A 90 7.12 -2.41 7.55
CA ALA A 90 8.52 -2.05 7.81
C ALA A 90 8.99 -0.98 6.83
N HIS A 91 8.65 -1.12 5.55
CA HIS A 91 8.98 -0.15 4.52
C HIS A 91 8.31 1.21 4.76
N LEU A 92 7.02 1.22 5.16
CA LEU A 92 6.35 2.46 5.56
C LEU A 92 7.07 3.15 6.72
N LEU A 93 7.47 2.40 7.75
CA LEU A 93 8.19 2.94 8.89
C LEU A 93 9.57 3.49 8.49
N LEU A 94 10.32 2.78 7.65
CA LEU A 94 11.61 3.25 7.14
C LEU A 94 11.46 4.52 6.30
N LEU A 95 10.46 4.60 5.42
CA LEU A 95 10.13 5.80 4.66
C LEU A 95 9.83 6.97 5.59
N LEU A 96 8.99 6.77 6.60
CA LEU A 96 8.66 7.83 7.56
C LEU A 96 9.87 8.29 8.37
N ALA A 97 10.73 7.37 8.81
CA ALA A 97 11.96 7.69 9.51
C ALA A 97 12.91 8.50 8.62
N ALA A 98 13.14 8.03 7.38
CA ALA A 98 13.99 8.68 6.40
C ALA A 98 13.52 10.10 6.10
N LEU A 99 12.21 10.29 5.88
CA LEU A 99 11.64 11.56 5.45
C LEU A 99 11.45 12.58 6.60
N ARG A 100 11.21 12.12 7.84
CA ARG A 100 10.88 13.01 8.97
C ARG A 100 12.03 13.23 9.95
N TYR A 101 12.97 12.29 10.06
CA TYR A 101 13.96 12.27 11.15
C TYR A 101 15.42 12.17 10.68
N SER A 102 15.67 12.04 9.38
CA SER A 102 17.04 12.04 8.87
C SER A 102 17.67 13.44 9.01
N THR A 103 18.69 13.54 9.86
CA THR A 103 19.48 14.77 10.07
C THR A 103 20.41 15.11 8.89
N LYS A 104 20.65 14.13 7.99
CA LYS A 104 21.52 14.28 6.83
C LYS A 104 21.02 15.27 5.77
N PHE A 105 19.80 15.77 5.87
CA PHE A 105 19.24 16.73 4.90
C PHE A 105 19.24 18.19 5.31
N GLY A 106 19.81 18.52 6.47
CA GLY A 106 19.76 19.89 6.98
C GLY A 106 18.34 20.27 7.41
N GLY A 107 18.22 20.85 8.59
CA GLY A 107 16.92 21.07 9.23
C GLY A 107 15.86 21.77 8.34
N ALA A 108 14.60 21.57 8.73
CA ALA A 108 13.42 22.34 8.33
C ALA A 108 13.05 22.41 6.82
N ARG A 109 13.55 21.52 5.96
CA ARG A 109 12.97 21.36 4.61
C ARG A 109 11.72 20.49 4.65
N LYS A 110 10.66 20.91 3.94
CA LYS A 110 9.51 20.04 3.68
C LYS A 110 10.00 18.88 2.81
N GLY A 111 9.70 17.64 3.22
CA GLY A 111 10.02 16.46 2.44
C GLY A 111 8.99 16.20 1.33
N PRO A 112 9.19 15.15 0.52
CA PRO A 112 8.20 14.70 -0.47
C PRO A 112 6.87 14.35 0.19
N ARG A 113 5.80 14.45 -0.59
CA ARG A 113 4.51 13.88 -0.19
C ARG A 113 4.59 12.35 -0.22
N LEU A 114 4.18 11.71 0.86
CA LEU A 114 4.02 10.25 0.93
C LEU A 114 2.54 9.90 1.06
N SER A 115 2.09 8.95 0.25
CA SER A 115 0.76 8.34 0.34
C SER A 115 0.85 6.83 0.20
N CYS A 116 -0.09 6.10 0.80
CA CYS A 116 -0.21 4.65 0.68
C CYS A 116 -1.36 4.30 -0.26
N LEU A 117 -1.15 3.32 -1.14
CA LEU A 117 -2.21 2.66 -1.89
C LEU A 117 -2.39 1.23 -1.38
N HIS A 118 -3.60 0.88 -0.97
CA HIS A 118 -3.99 -0.47 -0.64
C HIS A 118 -5.01 -0.99 -1.64
N LEU A 119 -4.77 -2.20 -2.16
CA LEU A 119 -5.68 -2.91 -3.06
C LEU A 119 -6.21 -4.14 -2.31
N SER A 120 -7.53 -4.17 -2.07
CA SER A 120 -8.18 -5.34 -1.49
C SER A 120 -8.73 -6.24 -2.59
N TYR A 121 -8.54 -7.55 -2.43
CA TYR A 121 -8.95 -8.57 -3.39
C TYR A 121 -9.96 -9.53 -2.74
N PRO A 122 -11.02 -9.93 -3.44
CA PRO A 122 -12.04 -10.87 -2.94
C PRO A 122 -11.56 -12.31 -3.10
N ASN A 123 -10.33 -12.59 -2.65
CA ASN A 123 -9.68 -13.89 -2.80
C ASN A 123 -9.71 -14.71 -1.50
N ARG A 124 -10.29 -14.14 -0.45
CA ARG A 124 -10.37 -14.68 0.91
C ARG A 124 -11.77 -14.40 1.46
N GLU A 125 -12.05 -14.97 2.63
CA GLU A 125 -13.28 -14.68 3.36
C GLU A 125 -13.46 -13.18 3.58
N GLU A 126 -14.69 -12.70 3.42
CA GLU A 126 -15.03 -11.27 3.51
C GLU A 126 -14.57 -10.68 4.84
N GLU A 127 -14.69 -11.43 5.95
CA GLU A 127 -14.26 -10.97 7.26
C GLU A 127 -12.75 -10.72 7.34
N GLU A 128 -11.93 -11.55 6.69
CA GLU A 128 -10.48 -11.38 6.63
C GLU A 128 -10.10 -10.15 5.79
N VAL A 129 -10.74 -9.98 4.64
CA VAL A 129 -10.53 -8.81 3.77
C VAL A 129 -10.90 -7.52 4.50
N GLN A 130 -12.04 -7.51 5.19
CA GLN A 130 -12.44 -6.38 6.02
C GLN A 130 -11.50 -6.16 7.20
N GLY A 131 -10.95 -7.23 7.79
CA GLY A 131 -9.92 -7.17 8.82
C GLY A 131 -8.64 -6.48 8.35
N GLU A 132 -8.16 -6.84 7.16
CA GLU A 132 -7.00 -6.23 6.51
C GLU A 132 -7.24 -4.74 6.22
N VAL A 133 -8.39 -4.39 5.65
CA VAL A 133 -8.77 -2.99 5.39
C VAL A 133 -8.80 -2.16 6.68
N ARG A 134 -9.37 -2.71 7.77
CA ARG A 134 -9.37 -2.05 9.08
C ARG A 134 -7.95 -1.87 9.62
N TRP A 135 -7.10 -2.88 9.49
CA TRP A 135 -5.70 -2.83 9.92
C TRP A 135 -4.92 -1.74 9.19
N VAL A 136 -4.93 -1.73 7.86
CA VAL A 136 -4.17 -0.74 7.07
C VAL A 136 -4.68 0.68 7.33
N THR A 137 -5.99 0.84 7.49
CA THR A 137 -6.62 2.12 7.84
C THR A 137 -6.12 2.61 9.19
N TRP A 138 -6.15 1.76 10.20
CA TRP A 138 -5.69 2.10 11.54
C TRP A 138 -4.19 2.45 11.56
N VAL A 139 -3.33 1.68 10.88
CA VAL A 139 -1.89 1.96 10.80
C VAL A 139 -1.63 3.32 10.14
N CYS A 140 -2.23 3.59 8.97
CA CYS A 140 -1.99 4.84 8.24
C CYS A 140 -2.52 6.05 9.00
N GLN A 141 -3.69 5.95 9.65
CA GLN A 141 -4.23 6.99 10.52
C GLN A 141 -3.30 7.26 11.72
N THR A 142 -2.80 6.20 12.36
CA THR A 142 -1.90 6.32 13.52
C THR A 142 -0.57 6.98 13.15
N LEU A 143 -0.05 6.70 11.95
CA LEU A 143 1.21 7.25 11.45
C LEU A 143 1.07 8.61 10.75
N GLY A 144 -0.17 9.07 10.53
CA GLY A 144 -0.47 10.32 9.83
C GLY A 144 -0.06 10.28 8.36
N VAL A 145 -0.47 9.24 7.63
CA VAL A 145 -0.20 9.06 6.19
C VAL A 145 -1.52 8.89 5.44
N ASP A 146 -1.66 9.57 4.31
CA ASP A 146 -2.84 9.44 3.45
C ASP A 146 -2.94 7.99 2.92
N LEU A 147 -4.07 7.33 3.18
CA LEU A 147 -4.38 6.00 2.65
C LEU A 147 -5.45 6.08 1.57
N PHE A 148 -5.14 5.52 0.40
CA PHE A 148 -6.08 5.31 -0.68
C PHE A 148 -6.38 3.82 -0.79
N GLY A 149 -7.64 3.44 -0.60
CA GLY A 149 -8.10 2.05 -0.73
C GLY A 149 -8.84 1.83 -2.04
N TYR A 150 -8.63 0.68 -2.68
CA TYR A 150 -9.44 0.24 -3.82
C TYR A 150 -9.76 -1.25 -3.72
N THR A 151 -11.05 -1.58 -3.79
CA THR A 151 -11.51 -2.98 -3.83
C THR A 151 -11.62 -3.46 -5.26
N VAL A 152 -10.80 -4.44 -5.59
CA VAL A 152 -10.83 -5.10 -6.90
C VAL A 152 -12.10 -5.94 -6.98
N ARG A 153 -12.90 -5.75 -8.04
CA ARG A 153 -14.14 -6.51 -8.27
C ARG A 153 -13.93 -7.62 -9.30
N LEU A 154 -12.84 -8.36 -9.14
CA LEU A 154 -12.50 -9.52 -9.96
C LEU A 154 -12.26 -10.69 -9.01
N THR A 155 -12.94 -11.80 -9.26
CA THR A 155 -12.76 -13.04 -8.50
C THR A 155 -11.62 -13.84 -9.12
N ARG A 156 -10.73 -14.36 -8.28
CA ARG A 156 -9.65 -15.23 -8.76
C ARG A 156 -10.26 -16.58 -9.20
N PRO A 157 -9.93 -17.08 -10.41
CA PRO A 157 -10.34 -18.43 -10.79
C PRO A 157 -9.63 -19.45 -9.89
N HIS A 158 -10.37 -20.44 -9.41
CA HIS A 158 -9.85 -21.56 -8.60
C HIS A 158 -9.75 -22.81 -9.48
N GLY A 159 -8.54 -23.32 -9.72
CA GLY A 159 -8.29 -24.53 -10.51
C GLY A 159 -8.10 -24.28 -12.02
N GLU A 160 -8.10 -25.37 -12.81
CA GLU A 160 -8.08 -25.35 -14.29
C GLU A 160 -9.45 -25.06 -14.90
N GLU A 161 -10.51 -25.08 -14.09
CA GLU A 161 -11.84 -24.70 -14.53
C GLU A 161 -11.89 -23.19 -14.73
N GLU A 162 -12.29 -22.76 -15.93
CA GLU A 162 -12.65 -21.38 -16.27
C GLU A 162 -13.64 -20.85 -15.21
N GLY A 163 -13.11 -20.16 -14.18
CA GLY A 163 -13.90 -19.81 -13.00
C GLY A 163 -15.12 -18.98 -13.39
N ALA A 164 -16.33 -19.43 -13.01
CA ALA A 164 -17.67 -18.81 -13.03
C ALA A 164 -18.00 -17.66 -14.04
N GLY A 165 -17.24 -17.51 -15.13
CA GLY A 165 -17.19 -16.29 -15.92
C GLY A 165 -16.13 -16.28 -17.02
N GLY A 166 -15.46 -17.41 -17.30
CA GLY A 166 -14.55 -17.56 -18.46
C GLY A 166 -13.18 -16.91 -18.30
N LEU A 167 -12.83 -16.41 -17.11
CA LEU A 167 -11.56 -15.71 -16.89
C LEU A 167 -10.45 -16.71 -16.53
N THR A 168 -9.40 -16.76 -17.34
CA THR A 168 -8.20 -17.55 -17.03
C THR A 168 -7.39 -16.91 -15.90
N ARG A 169 -6.51 -17.70 -15.25
CA ARG A 169 -5.58 -17.18 -14.23
C ARG A 169 -4.66 -16.10 -14.79
N GLU A 170 -4.16 -16.29 -16.00
CA GLU A 170 -3.28 -15.33 -16.68
C GLU A 170 -4.00 -14.01 -16.95
N GLU A 171 -5.26 -14.06 -17.40
CA GLU A 171 -6.09 -12.87 -17.59
C GLU A 171 -6.38 -12.18 -16.27
N TYR A 172 -6.69 -12.92 -15.20
CA TYR A 172 -6.85 -12.37 -13.86
C TYR A 172 -5.61 -11.61 -13.41
N GLU A 173 -4.43 -12.23 -13.50
CA GLU A 173 -3.15 -11.61 -13.11
C GLU A 173 -2.84 -10.38 -13.98
N ARG A 174 -3.12 -10.43 -15.29
CA ARG A 174 -2.99 -9.30 -16.21
C ARG A 174 -3.93 -8.14 -15.84
N HIS A 175 -5.21 -8.41 -15.62
CA HIS A 175 -6.21 -7.38 -15.29
C HIS A 175 -5.99 -6.76 -13.91
N THR A 176 -5.69 -7.57 -12.90
CA THR A 176 -5.41 -7.05 -11.56
C THR A 176 -4.13 -6.22 -11.52
N LYS A 177 -3.11 -6.61 -12.29
CA LYS A 177 -1.91 -5.79 -12.53
C LYS A 177 -2.28 -4.47 -13.21
N GLU A 178 -3.06 -4.50 -14.29
CA GLU A 178 -3.50 -3.28 -14.98
C GLU A 178 -4.26 -2.33 -14.04
N ILE A 179 -5.19 -2.85 -13.23
CA ILE A 179 -5.91 -2.08 -12.19
C ILE A 179 -4.90 -1.43 -11.24
N ARG A 180 -3.94 -2.18 -10.71
CA ARG A 180 -2.90 -1.68 -9.80
C ARG A 180 -2.12 -0.52 -10.42
N PHE A 181 -1.62 -0.68 -11.64
CA PHE A 181 -0.87 0.38 -12.34
C PHE A 181 -1.74 1.59 -12.67
N ARG A 182 -3.01 1.39 -13.01
CA ARG A 182 -3.95 2.49 -13.21
C ARG A 182 -4.15 3.28 -11.92
N MET A 183 -4.32 2.61 -10.78
CA MET A 183 -4.47 3.27 -9.49
C MET A 183 -3.22 4.06 -9.11
N TYR A 184 -2.02 3.52 -9.33
CA TYR A 184 -0.78 4.28 -9.14
C TYR A 184 -0.78 5.58 -9.96
N ARG A 185 -1.12 5.50 -11.25
CA ARG A 185 -1.15 6.67 -12.14
C ARG A 185 -2.16 7.70 -11.68
N CYS A 186 -3.36 7.29 -11.27
CA CYS A 186 -4.38 8.20 -10.75
C CYS A 186 -3.88 8.99 -9.54
N LEU A 187 -3.11 8.36 -8.64
CA LEU A 187 -2.56 9.04 -7.47
C LEU A 187 -1.41 10.00 -7.82
N LEU A 188 -0.54 9.59 -8.74
CA LEU A 188 0.60 10.42 -9.16
C LEU A 188 0.21 11.58 -10.07
N GLN A 189 -0.92 11.50 -10.78
CA GLN A 189 -1.45 12.60 -11.61
C GLN A 189 -1.79 13.87 -10.81
N GLY A 190 -1.97 13.75 -9.48
CA GLY A 190 -2.18 14.90 -8.61
C GLY A 190 -0.90 15.69 -8.28
N ALA A 191 0.28 15.21 -8.72
CA ALA A 191 1.54 15.90 -8.50
C ALA A 191 1.71 17.11 -9.43
N PRO A 192 2.41 18.18 -8.99
CA PRO A 192 2.74 19.32 -9.84
C PRO A 192 3.43 18.90 -11.15
N ALA A 193 3.22 19.65 -12.23
CA ALA A 193 3.93 19.40 -13.47
C ALA A 193 5.46 19.49 -13.26
N GLY A 194 6.20 18.45 -13.68
CA GLY A 194 7.65 18.36 -13.48
C GLY A 194 8.08 17.83 -12.11
N ALA A 195 7.14 17.49 -11.22
CA ALA A 195 7.45 16.81 -9.96
C ALA A 195 8.06 15.42 -10.20
N ALA A 196 9.05 15.05 -9.40
CA ALA A 196 9.54 13.68 -9.37
C ALA A 196 8.48 12.78 -8.70
N THR A 197 8.04 11.74 -9.41
CA THR A 197 7.02 10.81 -8.92
C THR A 197 7.49 9.38 -9.00
N ALA A 198 7.28 8.61 -7.94
CA ALA A 198 7.57 7.19 -7.94
C ALA A 198 6.57 6.39 -7.10
N VAL A 199 6.31 5.17 -7.57
CA VAL A 199 5.68 4.12 -6.78
C VAL A 199 6.78 3.34 -6.08
N VAL A 200 6.70 3.24 -4.77
CA VAL A 200 7.64 2.48 -3.94
C VAL A 200 7.02 1.12 -3.60
N LEU A 201 7.77 0.05 -3.81
CA LEU A 201 7.35 -1.33 -3.54
C LEU A 201 8.27 -1.94 -2.47
N GLY A 202 7.70 -2.62 -1.49
CA GLY A 202 8.45 -3.35 -0.46
C GLY A 202 8.91 -4.74 -0.87
N HIS A 203 9.41 -4.87 -2.10
CA HIS A 203 10.04 -6.12 -2.52
C HIS A 203 11.47 -6.17 -1.98
N HIS A 204 11.86 -7.29 -1.38
CA HIS A 204 13.19 -7.54 -0.86
C HIS A 204 13.93 -8.56 -1.73
N GLN A 205 15.15 -8.92 -1.32
CA GLN A 205 16.03 -9.80 -2.09
C GLN A 205 15.40 -11.17 -2.36
N ASP A 206 14.68 -11.73 -1.37
CA ASP A 206 14.01 -13.02 -1.58
C ASP A 206 12.98 -12.97 -2.72
N ASP A 207 12.23 -11.86 -2.89
CA ASP A 207 11.30 -11.72 -4.02
C ASP A 207 12.04 -11.71 -5.37
N VAL A 208 13.22 -11.09 -5.41
CA VAL A 208 14.06 -11.06 -6.61
C VAL A 208 14.51 -12.48 -6.95
N ASP A 209 14.91 -13.26 -5.95
CA ASP A 209 15.39 -14.63 -6.12
C ASP A 209 14.25 -15.59 -6.48
N GLU A 210 13.07 -15.45 -5.88
CA GLU A 210 11.86 -16.16 -6.31
C GLU A 210 11.52 -15.86 -7.77
N ASN A 211 11.62 -14.60 -8.21
CA ASN A 211 11.36 -14.24 -9.60
C ASN A 211 12.40 -14.85 -10.56
N ARG A 212 13.67 -14.93 -10.16
CA ARG A 212 14.72 -15.61 -10.93
C ARG A 212 14.42 -17.10 -11.08
N LEU A 213 14.02 -17.75 -9.99
CA LEU A 213 13.67 -19.18 -9.99
C LEU A 213 12.44 -19.47 -10.89
N ASP A 214 11.41 -18.63 -10.83
CA ASP A 214 10.23 -18.75 -11.70
C ASP A 214 10.59 -18.61 -13.19
N HIS A 215 11.44 -17.64 -13.55
CA HIS A 215 11.90 -17.48 -14.93
C HIS A 215 12.72 -18.68 -15.42
N LEU A 216 13.60 -19.23 -14.56
CA LEU A 216 14.37 -20.43 -14.88
C LEU A 216 13.47 -21.64 -15.12
N GLN A 217 12.44 -21.84 -14.29
CA GLN A 217 11.46 -22.93 -14.48
C GLN A 217 10.69 -22.82 -15.80
N LYS A 218 10.44 -21.59 -16.27
CA LYS A 218 9.78 -21.31 -17.54
C LYS A 218 10.72 -21.38 -18.75
N GLY A 219 11.99 -21.73 -18.56
CA GLY A 219 12.97 -21.90 -19.62
C GLY A 219 13.61 -20.60 -20.11
N HIS A 220 13.47 -19.50 -19.37
CA HIS A 220 14.17 -18.24 -19.65
C HIS A 220 15.60 -18.31 -19.08
N ILE A 221 16.63 -18.32 -19.94
CA ILE A 221 18.03 -18.56 -19.53
C ILE A 221 18.95 -17.36 -19.85
N LEU A 222 18.58 -16.50 -20.81
CA LEU A 222 19.42 -15.39 -21.28
C LEU A 222 18.66 -14.05 -21.21
N GLY A 223 19.22 -13.06 -20.52
CA GLY A 223 18.69 -11.68 -20.42
C GLY A 223 17.46 -11.50 -19.50
N ASP A 224 16.61 -12.52 -19.39
CA ASP A 224 15.37 -12.48 -18.60
C ASP A 224 15.56 -12.89 -17.13
N VAL A 225 16.72 -13.45 -16.75
CA VAL A 225 17.01 -13.89 -15.37
C VAL A 225 17.53 -12.73 -14.49
N GLU A 226 17.59 -11.49 -15.00
CA GLU A 226 17.95 -10.35 -14.16
C GLU A 226 16.93 -10.07 -13.03
N GLY A 227 15.76 -10.71 -13.09
CA GLY A 227 14.74 -10.63 -12.06
C GLY A 227 14.09 -9.24 -12.02
N MET A 228 13.86 -8.74 -10.80
CA MET A 228 13.28 -7.41 -10.60
C MET A 228 14.36 -6.34 -10.44
N ARG A 229 14.40 -5.38 -11.38
CA ARG A 229 15.27 -4.20 -11.29
C ARG A 229 14.81 -3.24 -10.19
N GLN A 230 15.77 -2.57 -9.55
CA GLN A 230 15.56 -1.57 -8.50
C GLN A 230 14.70 -0.39 -9.00
N TRP A 231 15.08 0.19 -10.15
CA TRP A 231 14.35 1.26 -10.82
C TRP A 231 13.80 0.79 -12.17
N ARG A 232 12.50 0.99 -12.41
CA ARG A 232 11.86 0.62 -13.67
C ARG A 232 10.76 1.58 -14.05
N GLU A 233 10.75 2.05 -15.29
CA GLU A 233 9.60 2.76 -15.85
C GLU A 233 8.60 1.73 -16.40
N ILE A 234 7.34 1.83 -15.98
CA ILE A 234 6.25 0.98 -16.48
C ILE A 234 5.03 1.87 -16.70
N HIS A 235 4.47 1.84 -17.91
CA HIS A 235 3.28 2.60 -18.31
C HIS A 235 3.37 4.11 -17.99
N GLY A 236 4.57 4.70 -18.13
CA GLY A 236 4.84 6.12 -17.86
C GLY A 236 4.91 6.49 -16.37
N GLY A 237 4.93 5.50 -15.47
CA GLY A 237 5.19 5.70 -14.05
C GLY A 237 6.51 5.03 -13.64
N HIS A 238 7.23 5.65 -12.71
CA HIS A 238 8.45 5.07 -12.16
C HIS A 238 8.15 4.17 -10.97
N LEU A 239 8.77 2.99 -10.96
CA LEU A 239 8.70 2.03 -9.86
C LEU A 239 10.08 1.92 -9.23
N LEU A 240 10.13 2.07 -7.91
CA LEU A 240 11.30 1.92 -7.07
C LEU A 240 11.09 0.74 -6.12
N ARG A 241 12.05 -0.19 -6.11
CA ARG A 241 12.23 -1.26 -5.13
C ARG A 241 13.56 -0.96 -4.42
N PRO A 242 13.54 -0.02 -3.45
CA PRO A 242 14.75 0.57 -2.91
C PRO A 242 15.62 -0.45 -2.21
#